data_AF-A0A9K3I3J9-F1
#
_entry.id   AF-A0A9K3I3J9-F1
#
_cell.length_a   1.000
_cell.length_b   1.000
_cell.length_c   1.000
_cell.angle_alpha   90.00
_cell.angle_beta   90.00
_cell.angle_gamma   90.00
#
_symmetry.space_group_name_H-M   'P 1'
#
loop_
_entity.id
_entity.type
_entity.pdbx_description
1 polymer ?
#
loop_
_entity_poly.entity_id
_entity_poly.type
_entity_poly.pdbx_seq_one_letter_code
_entity_poly.pdbx_strand_id
1 'polypeptide(L)'
;MLEPNLVFRLVAFMLLISSCFTSIVQSACNRGCDLALGSYYTGPSSDIFSIAEYINTDASKILKYNQDTVPNVQSFVRINVPFSCDCIDGEFLGHVFNYDLTSGDTYETMHN
;
A
#
# COMPACT_ATOMS: atom_id res chain seq x y z
N MET A 1 25.88 29.13 39.34
CA MET A 1 25.54 29.81 38.08
C MET A 1 26.34 29.16 36.98
N LEU A 2 25.70 28.54 35.98
CA LEU A 2 26.42 28.04 34.81
C LEU A 2 26.91 29.23 33.99
N GLU A 3 28.14 29.17 33.49
CA GLU A 3 28.70 30.16 32.57
C GLU A 3 27.84 30.24 31.29
N PRO A 4 27.45 31.44 30.82
CA PRO A 4 26.62 31.59 29.62
C PRO A 4 27.25 30.94 28.37
N ASN A 5 28.59 30.93 28.31
CA ASN A 5 29.36 30.25 27.27
C ASN A 5 29.21 28.72 27.31
N LEU A 6 29.06 28.13 28.51
CA LEU A 6 28.87 26.69 28.68
C LEU A 6 27.46 26.26 28.25
N VAL A 7 26.45 27.05 28.62
CA VAL A 7 25.06 26.82 28.19
C VAL A 7 24.95 26.92 26.67
N PHE A 8 25.55 27.95 26.06
CA PHE A 8 25.55 28.11 24.60
C PHE A 8 26.21 26.93 23.89
N ARG A 9 27.35 26.43 24.40
CA ARG A 9 28.03 25.25 23.85
C ARG A 9 27.19 23.98 23.97
N LEU A 10 26.52 23.77 25.11
CA LEU A 10 25.64 22.62 25.33
C LEU A 10 24.43 22.65 24.39
N VAL A 11 23.80 23.81 24.21
CA VAL A 11 22.67 23.97 23.29
C VAL A 11 23.10 23.74 21.84
N ALA A 12 24.24 24.32 21.42
CA ALA A 12 24.78 24.08 20.08
C ALA A 12 25.08 22.59 19.83
N PHE A 13 25.64 21.90 20.83
CA PHE A 13 25.93 20.47 20.75
C PHE A 13 24.65 19.62 20.65
N MET A 14 23.62 19.96 21.43
CA MET A 14 22.30 19.30 21.37
C MET A 14 21.63 19.50 20.00
N LEU A 15 21.74 20.69 19.40
CA LEU A 15 21.21 20.98 18.07
C LEU A 15 21.93 20.18 16.97
N LEU A 16 23.26 20.03 17.08
CA LEU A 16 24.06 19.22 16.16
C LEU A 16 23.75 17.71 16.28
N ILE A 17 23.49 17.23 17.49
CA ILE A 17 23.08 15.84 17.71
C ILE A 17 21.68 15.60 17.12
N SER A 18 20.76 16.55 17.31
CA SER A 18 19.39 16.45 16.79
C SER A 18 19.34 16.36 15.26
N SER A 19 20.21 17.09 14.55
CA SER A 19 20.23 17.05 13.07
C SER A 19 20.73 15.71 12.51
N CYS A 20 21.60 14.97 13.23
CA CYS A 20 22.04 13.63 12.85
C CYS A 20 20.94 12.56 12.91
N PHE A 21 19.82 12.82 13.60
CA PHE A 21 18.68 11.90 13.67
C PHE A 21 17.59 12.18 12.64
N THR A 22 17.84 13.09 11.70
CA THR A 22 16.90 13.30 10.59
C THR A 22 16.95 12.08 9.67
N SER A 23 15.83 11.35 9.61
CA SER A 23 15.67 10.28 8.62
C SER A 23 15.73 10.94 7.24
N ILE A 24 16.65 10.50 6.40
CA ILE A 24 16.68 10.92 4.99
C ILE A 24 15.38 10.39 4.37
N VAL A 25 14.39 11.27 4.19
CA VAL A 25 13.17 10.93 3.48
C VAL A 25 13.48 10.99 2.01
N GLN A 26 13.47 9.83 1.36
CA GLN A 26 13.66 9.72 -0.08
C GLN A 26 12.27 9.66 -0.72
N SER A 27 12.00 10.52 -1.70
CA SER A 27 10.71 10.54 -2.44
C SER A 27 10.57 9.37 -3.41
N ALA A 28 11.58 8.51 -3.46
CA ALA A 28 11.75 7.39 -4.36
C ALA A 28 12.03 6.13 -3.54
N CYS A 29 11.68 4.96 -4.08
CA CYS A 29 11.91 3.68 -3.44
C CYS A 29 13.22 3.02 -3.93
N ASN A 30 13.79 2.14 -3.12
CA ASN A 30 14.92 1.30 -3.50
C ASN A 30 14.64 -0.21 -3.34
N ARG A 31 13.52 -0.55 -2.70
CA ARG A 31 13.07 -1.91 -2.44
C ARG A 31 11.57 -1.92 -2.25
N GLY A 32 10.96 -3.06 -2.57
CA GLY A 32 9.56 -3.35 -2.33
C GLY A 32 9.29 -3.94 -0.94
N CYS A 33 8.11 -4.53 -0.80
CA CYS A 33 7.64 -5.32 0.31
C CYS A 33 6.92 -6.58 -0.19
N ASP A 34 7.09 -7.70 0.53
CA ASP A 34 6.58 -9.01 0.08
C ASP A 34 5.06 -9.06 -0.09
N LEU A 35 4.34 -8.20 0.65
CA LEU A 35 2.89 -8.19 0.71
C LEU A 35 2.36 -6.78 0.98
N ALA A 36 1.39 -6.37 0.18
CA ALA A 36 0.50 -5.24 0.44
C ALA A 36 -0.97 -5.67 0.32
N LEU A 37 -1.88 -4.86 0.87
CA LEU A 37 -3.32 -5.09 0.84
C LEU A 37 -4.04 -3.90 0.20
N GLY A 38 -4.78 -4.16 -0.87
CA GLY A 38 -5.67 -3.19 -1.51
C GLY A 38 -7.06 -3.28 -0.89
N SER A 39 -7.69 -2.13 -0.61
CA SER A 39 -9.07 -2.08 -0.13
C SER A 39 -10.04 -2.03 -1.31
N TYR A 40 -10.54 -3.20 -1.73
CA TYR A 40 -11.46 -3.32 -2.85
C TYR A 40 -12.90 -3.14 -2.38
N TYR A 41 -13.66 -2.25 -3.02
CA TYR A 41 -15.07 -2.03 -2.73
C TYR A 41 -15.95 -2.93 -3.60
N THR A 42 -16.77 -3.76 -2.97
CA THR A 42 -17.62 -4.73 -3.66
C THR A 42 -18.93 -4.09 -4.13
N GLY A 43 -19.32 -4.37 -5.37
CA GLY A 43 -20.60 -3.96 -5.94
C GLY A 43 -21.75 -4.94 -5.63
N PRO A 44 -22.96 -4.69 -6.17
CA PRO A 44 -24.15 -5.51 -5.93
C PRO A 44 -24.00 -6.98 -6.31
N SER A 45 -23.16 -7.29 -7.29
CA SER A 45 -22.94 -8.65 -7.84
C SER A 45 -21.47 -9.08 -7.81
N SER A 46 -20.63 -8.43 -6.99
CA SER A 46 -19.22 -8.79 -6.92
C SER A 46 -19.02 -10.10 -6.15
N ASP A 47 -18.45 -11.09 -6.83
CA ASP A 47 -18.03 -12.36 -6.24
C ASP A 47 -16.51 -12.42 -6.09
N ILE A 48 -16.02 -13.15 -5.08
CA ILE A 48 -14.58 -13.27 -4.80
C ILE A 48 -13.84 -13.92 -5.98
N PHE A 49 -14.45 -14.87 -6.68
CA PHE A 49 -13.82 -15.50 -7.84
C PHE A 49 -13.66 -14.51 -9.00
N SER A 50 -14.68 -13.70 -9.29
CA SER A 50 -14.58 -12.67 -10.33
C SER A 50 -13.54 -11.58 -9.98
N ILE A 51 -13.45 -11.19 -8.71
CA ILE A 51 -12.41 -10.26 -8.26
C ILE A 51 -11.03 -10.90 -8.41
N ALA A 52 -10.88 -12.17 -8.06
CA ALA A 52 -9.61 -12.89 -8.19
C ALA A 52 -9.17 -13.01 -9.65
N GLU A 53 -10.10 -13.28 -10.57
CA GLU A 53 -9.86 -13.29 -12.01
C GLU A 53 -9.44 -11.89 -12.51
N TYR A 54 -10.17 -10.84 -12.11
CA TYR A 54 -9.90 -9.45 -12.50
C TYR A 54 -8.48 -8.98 -12.17
N ILE A 55 -7.96 -9.37 -10.99
CA ILE A 55 -6.60 -9.01 -10.54
C ILE A 55 -5.58 -10.13 -10.77
N ASN A 56 -5.96 -11.19 -11.48
CA ASN A 56 -5.13 -12.35 -11.78
C ASN A 56 -4.44 -12.97 -10.53
N THR A 57 -5.24 -13.32 -9.52
CA THR A 57 -4.79 -13.99 -8.29
C THR A 57 -5.68 -15.17 -7.94
N ASP A 58 -5.35 -15.87 -6.86
CA ASP A 58 -6.13 -16.99 -6.35
C ASP A 58 -7.17 -16.51 -5.32
N ALA A 59 -8.43 -16.91 -5.50
CA ALA A 59 -9.53 -16.57 -4.58
C ALA A 59 -9.24 -16.97 -3.13
N SER A 60 -8.56 -18.10 -2.89
CA SER A 60 -8.17 -18.55 -1.55
C SER A 60 -7.21 -17.59 -0.85
N LYS A 61 -6.34 -16.89 -1.61
CA LYS A 61 -5.48 -15.84 -1.06
C LYS A 61 -6.32 -14.68 -0.57
N ILE A 62 -7.33 -14.24 -1.32
CA ILE A 62 -8.24 -13.17 -0.90
C ILE A 62 -9.01 -13.60 0.35
N LEU A 63 -9.60 -14.79 0.37
CA LEU A 63 -10.36 -15.31 1.51
C LEU A 63 -9.54 -15.33 2.81
N LYS A 64 -8.23 -15.66 2.73
CA LYS A 64 -7.32 -15.68 3.88
C LYS A 64 -7.20 -14.32 4.59
N TYR A 65 -7.30 -13.21 3.87
CA TYR A 65 -7.22 -11.85 4.44
C TYR A 65 -8.59 -11.24 4.80
N ASN A 66 -9.68 -12.00 4.64
CA ASN A 66 -11.06 -11.54 4.85
C ASN A 66 -11.89 -12.51 5.71
N GLN A 67 -11.23 -13.29 6.59
CA GLN A 67 -11.90 -14.30 7.41
C GLN A 67 -13.03 -13.75 8.28
N ASP A 68 -12.92 -12.50 8.74
CA ASP A 68 -13.95 -11.84 9.56
C ASP A 68 -15.17 -11.39 8.74
N THR A 69 -15.03 -11.27 7.42
CA THR A 69 -16.07 -10.81 6.49
C THR A 69 -16.72 -11.97 5.72
N VAL A 70 -16.06 -13.13 5.67
CA VAL A 70 -16.52 -14.36 5.00
C VAL A 70 -17.23 -15.23 6.05
N PRO A 71 -18.49 -15.68 5.83
CA PRO A 71 -19.03 -16.13 4.54
C PRO A 71 -19.93 -15.11 3.82
N ASN A 72 -20.16 -13.94 4.41
CA ASN A 72 -21.08 -12.94 3.89
C ASN A 72 -20.30 -11.78 3.28
N VAL A 73 -19.63 -12.01 2.15
CA VAL A 73 -19.23 -10.89 1.27
C VAL A 73 -20.53 -10.30 0.73
N GLN A 74 -21.13 -9.44 1.56
CA GLN A 74 -22.32 -8.69 1.21
C GLN A 74 -21.90 -7.65 0.18
N SER A 75 -22.80 -7.35 -0.74
CA SER A 75 -22.65 -6.19 -1.60
C SER A 75 -22.28 -4.96 -0.77
N PHE A 76 -21.45 -4.08 -1.31
CA PHE A 76 -21.11 -2.78 -0.71
C PHE A 76 -20.20 -2.83 0.53
N VAL A 77 -19.44 -3.91 0.71
CA VAL A 77 -18.37 -3.99 1.73
C VAL A 77 -16.98 -3.82 1.11
N ARG A 78 -16.00 -3.49 1.95
CA ARG A 78 -14.58 -3.45 1.57
C ARG A 78 -13.91 -4.76 1.95
N ILE A 79 -13.16 -5.34 1.03
CA ILE A 79 -12.34 -6.53 1.26
C ILE A 79 -10.86 -6.20 1.06
N ASN A 80 -9.99 -6.94 1.75
CA ASN A 80 -8.54 -6.88 1.61
C ASN A 80 -8.08 -7.78 0.47
N VAL A 81 -7.46 -7.19 -0.53
CA VAL A 81 -6.92 -7.90 -1.69
C VAL A 81 -5.39 -7.94 -1.59
N PRO A 82 -4.77 -9.11 -1.42
CA PRO A 82 -3.31 -9.21 -1.32
C PRO A 82 -2.63 -9.11 -2.69
N PHE A 83 -1.54 -8.34 -2.76
CA PHE A 83 -0.70 -8.20 -3.95
C PHE A 83 0.78 -7.95 -3.57
N SER A 84 1.72 -8.17 -4.50
CA SER A 84 3.14 -7.87 -4.26
C SER A 84 3.39 -6.38 -4.34
N CYS A 85 4.23 -5.86 -3.46
CA CYS A 85 4.53 -4.43 -3.42
C CYS A 85 5.94 -4.24 -3.94
N ASP A 86 6.07 -3.81 -5.19
CA ASP A 86 7.34 -3.72 -5.87
C ASP A 86 7.76 -2.25 -5.96
N CYS A 87 9.08 -2.01 -5.99
CA CYS A 87 9.60 -0.69 -6.32
C CYS A 87 9.75 -0.60 -7.84
N ILE A 88 8.82 0.10 -8.49
CA ILE A 88 8.73 0.18 -9.95
C ILE A 88 9.63 1.32 -10.43
N ASP A 89 10.56 0.98 -11.32
CA ASP A 89 11.55 1.87 -11.94
C ASP A 89 12.41 2.69 -10.95
N GLY A 90 12.46 2.26 -9.67
CA GLY A 90 13.13 3.02 -8.62
C GLY A 90 12.38 4.28 -8.19
N GLU A 91 11.14 4.49 -8.64
CA GLU A 91 10.40 5.74 -8.45
C GLU A 91 9.28 5.59 -7.42
N PHE A 92 8.43 4.58 -7.53
CA PHE A 92 7.27 4.42 -6.67
C PHE A 92 6.99 2.96 -6.28
N LEU A 93 6.34 2.78 -5.13
CA LEU A 93 5.86 1.49 -4.68
C LEU A 93 4.52 1.17 -5.33
N GLY A 94 4.39 -0.01 -5.93
CA GLY A 94 3.16 -0.41 -6.59
C GLY A 94 3.18 -1.84 -7.12
N HIS A 95 2.19 -2.16 -7.94
CA HIS A 95 2.06 -3.42 -8.64
C HIS A 95 1.35 -3.21 -9.97
N VAL A 96 1.76 -3.93 -11.00
CA VAL A 96 1.11 -3.91 -12.30
C VAL A 96 0.33 -5.20 -12.44
N PHE A 97 -1.00 -5.08 -12.40
CA PHE A 97 -1.90 -6.19 -12.67
C PHE A 97 -2.05 -6.37 -14.19
N ASN A 98 -2.14 -7.63 -14.62
CA ASN A 98 -2.51 -7.96 -15.99
C ASN A 98 -4.00 -8.28 -16.03
N TYR A 99 -4.72 -7.61 -16.92
CA TYR A 99 -6.14 -7.80 -17.13
C TYR A 99 -6.42 -8.14 -18.60
N ASP A 100 -7.21 -9.18 -18.83
CA ASP A 100 -7.60 -9.62 -20.16
C ASP A 100 -8.81 -8.81 -20.66
N LEU A 101 -8.59 -8.02 -21.70
CA LEU A 101 -9.61 -7.15 -22.29
C LEU A 101 -10.82 -7.95 -22.79
N THR A 102 -12.01 -7.47 -22.44
CA THR A 102 -13.29 -7.97 -22.92
C THR A 102 -13.98 -6.95 -23.83
N SER A 103 -14.92 -7.42 -24.63
CA SER A 103 -15.65 -6.56 -25.57
C SER A 103 -16.48 -5.52 -24.82
N GLY A 104 -16.20 -4.24 -25.06
CA GLY A 104 -16.88 -3.11 -24.41
C GLY A 104 -16.08 -2.43 -23.31
N ASP A 105 -14.90 -2.97 -22.97
CA ASP A 105 -14.01 -2.33 -22.00
C ASP A 105 -13.47 -0.99 -22.52
N THR A 106 -13.40 -0.04 -21.60
CA THR A 106 -12.79 1.28 -21.76
C THR A 106 -11.96 1.57 -20.51
N TYR A 107 -11.02 2.51 -20.59
CA TYR A 107 -10.27 2.92 -19.40
C TYR A 107 -11.17 3.43 -18.27
N GLU A 108 -12.34 3.99 -18.59
CA GLU A 108 -13.31 4.45 -17.60
C GLU A 108 -14.05 3.29 -16.93
N THR A 109 -14.50 2.29 -17.69
CA THR A 109 -15.26 1.16 -17.14
C THR A 109 -14.40 0.20 -16.33
N MET A 110 -13.09 0.17 -16.58
CA MET A 110 -12.11 -0.63 -15.83
C MET A 110 -11.69 0.04 -14.51
N HIS A 111 -11.80 1.37 -14.44
CA HIS A 111 -11.53 2.11 -13.22
C HIS A 111 -12.80 2.13 -12.36
N ASN A 112 -12.98 1.06 -11.59
CA ASN A 112 -14.14 0.86 -10.71
C ASN A 112 -14.22 1.87 -9.57
#